data_AF-A0A2C9L2C2-F1
#
_entry.id   AF-A0A2C9L2C2-F1
#
_cell.length_a   1.000
_cell.length_b   1.000
_cell.length_c   1.000
_cell.angle_alpha   90.00
_cell.angle_beta   90.00
_cell.angle_gamma   90.00
#
_symmetry.space_group_name_H-M   'P 1'
#
loop_
_entity.id
_entity.type
_entity.pdbx_description
1 polymer ?
#
loop_
_entity_poly.entity_id
_entity_poly.type
_entity_poly.pdbx_seq_one_letter_code
_entity_poly.pdbx_strand_id
1 'polypeptide(L)'
;MADSLQNEGSRKHGWDCPWHFLQMLAWTVILYFIIIHFGCFIPALTPSTHIPLYCVTTFFVLGLILTMFVATTLDPADYAVRIKGGNKHVPSLDRTKHKHVIENQSCALCQVDV
;
A
#
# COMPACT_ATOMS: atom_id res chain seq x y z
N MET A 1 -19.36 22.85 -11.49
CA MET A 1 -18.53 21.62 -11.64
C MET A 1 -17.74 21.30 -10.37
N ALA A 2 -18.25 21.66 -9.17
CA ALA A 2 -17.56 21.45 -7.89
C ALA A 2 -18.33 20.50 -6.94
N ASP A 3 -19.46 19.92 -7.40
CA ASP A 3 -20.33 19.08 -6.57
C ASP A 3 -20.06 17.57 -6.68
N SER A 4 -19.08 17.15 -7.50
CA SER A 4 -18.78 15.72 -7.71
C SER A 4 -17.53 15.22 -6.96
N LEU A 5 -16.82 16.07 -6.21
CA LEU A 5 -15.60 15.66 -5.48
C LEU A 5 -15.79 15.41 -3.97
N GLN A 6 -17.01 15.57 -3.44
CA GLN A 6 -17.29 15.38 -2.00
C GLN A 6 -17.92 14.01 -1.65
N ASN A 7 -18.08 13.12 -2.62
CA ASN A 7 -18.69 11.79 -2.41
C ASN A 7 -17.74 10.63 -2.80
N GLU A 8 -16.44 10.86 -2.74
CA GLU A 8 -15.44 9.80 -2.87
C GLU A 8 -15.07 9.38 -1.45
N GLY A 9 -15.63 8.25 -1.00
CA GLY A 9 -15.35 7.73 0.34
C GLY A 9 -13.85 7.53 0.59
N SER A 10 -13.44 7.50 1.86
CA SER A 10 -12.05 7.22 2.23
C SER A 10 -11.52 5.99 1.51
N ARG A 11 -10.40 6.15 0.80
CA ARG A 11 -9.67 5.07 0.14
C ARG A 11 -9.39 3.96 1.16
N LYS A 12 -9.81 2.74 0.86
CA LYS A 12 -9.71 1.57 1.74
C LYS A 12 -8.51 0.71 1.41
N HIS A 13 -8.10 0.63 0.15
CA HIS A 13 -6.93 -0.15 -0.23
C HIS A 13 -6.21 0.44 -1.45
N GLY A 14 -5.03 -0.10 -1.74
CA GLY A 14 -4.22 0.27 -2.90
C GLY A 14 -4.90 0.04 -4.25
N TRP A 15 -5.95 -0.79 -4.32
CA TRP A 15 -6.69 -1.07 -5.56
C TRP A 15 -7.82 -0.09 -5.88
N ASP A 16 -8.09 0.86 -4.99
CA ASP A 16 -9.14 1.85 -5.21
C ASP A 16 -8.72 2.84 -6.30
N CYS A 17 -9.67 3.16 -7.18
CA CYS A 17 -9.53 4.18 -8.21
C CYS A 17 -9.59 5.58 -7.56
N PRO A 18 -8.81 6.58 -7.99
CA PRO A 18 -7.77 6.54 -9.02
C PRO A 18 -6.50 5.81 -8.57
N TRP A 19 -5.94 5.02 -9.47
CA TRP A 19 -4.71 4.27 -9.23
C TRP A 19 -3.57 5.24 -8.94
N HIS A 20 -2.87 5.03 -7.83
CA HIS A 20 -1.79 5.90 -7.44
C HIS A 20 -0.59 5.66 -8.38
N PHE A 21 -0.11 6.70 -9.06
CA PHE A 21 0.97 6.58 -10.05
C PHE A 21 2.23 5.90 -9.48
N LEU A 22 2.59 6.21 -8.24
CA LEU A 22 3.74 5.59 -7.57
C LEU A 22 3.57 4.08 -7.36
N GLN A 23 2.34 3.60 -7.15
CA GLN A 23 2.07 2.17 -6.99
C GLN A 23 2.33 1.44 -8.30
N MET A 24 1.83 1.97 -9.42
CA MET A 24 2.10 1.42 -10.75
C MET A 24 3.59 1.44 -11.07
N LEU A 25 4.26 2.56 -10.80
CA LEU A 25 5.70 2.68 -10.99
C LEU A 25 6.48 1.64 -10.17
N ALA A 26 6.11 1.41 -8.91
CA ALA A 26 6.76 0.41 -8.06
C ALA A 26 6.65 -1.01 -8.64
N TRP A 27 5.46 -1.42 -9.08
CA TRP A 27 5.26 -2.73 -9.73
C TRP A 27 6.10 -2.86 -11.00
N THR A 28 6.12 -1.84 -11.85
CA THR A 28 6.91 -1.85 -13.09
C THR A 28 8.41 -1.96 -12.82
N VAL A 29 8.93 -1.20 -11.87
CA VAL A 29 10.36 -1.23 -11.50
C VAL A 29 10.75 -2.59 -10.94
N ILE A 30 9.93 -3.19 -10.08
CA ILE A 30 10.19 -4.53 -9.53
C ILE A 30 10.20 -5.59 -10.64
N LEU A 31 9.22 -5.57 -11.55
CA LEU A 31 9.17 -6.49 -12.68
C LEU A 31 10.39 -6.35 -13.59
N TYR A 32 10.83 -5.12 -13.86
CA TYR A 32 12.04 -4.85 -14.63
C TYR A 32 13.28 -5.50 -13.98
N PHE A 33 13.48 -5.31 -12.67
CA PHE A 33 14.61 -5.92 -11.98
C PHE A 33 14.54 -7.45 -11.94
N ILE A 34 13.36 -8.04 -11.80
CA ILE A 34 13.15 -9.49 -11.87
C ILE A 34 13.60 -10.03 -13.23
N ILE A 35 13.14 -9.41 -14.33
CA ILE A 35 13.49 -9.85 -15.69
C ILE A 35 14.99 -9.77 -15.92
N ILE A 36 15.64 -8.66 -15.55
CA ILE A 36 17.09 -8.49 -15.72
C ILE A 36 17.87 -9.48 -14.84
N HIS A 37 17.42 -9.73 -13.62
CA HIS A 37 18.08 -10.66 -12.72
C HIS A 37 18.07 -12.10 -13.27
N PHE A 38 16.89 -12.61 -13.66
CA PHE A 38 16.75 -13.98 -14.16
C PHE A 38 17.26 -14.16 -15.59
N GLY A 39 17.12 -13.13 -16.44
CA GLY A 39 17.46 -13.18 -17.86
C GLY A 39 18.91 -12.81 -18.18
N CYS A 40 19.57 -12.02 -17.33
CA CYS A 40 20.93 -11.55 -17.58
C CYS A 40 21.89 -11.93 -16.45
N PHE A 41 21.56 -11.63 -15.19
CA PHE A 41 22.52 -11.83 -14.11
C PHE A 41 22.79 -13.31 -13.81
N ILE A 42 21.76 -14.15 -13.63
CA ILE A 42 21.99 -15.58 -13.33
C ILE A 42 22.73 -16.30 -14.47
N PRO A 43 22.35 -16.15 -15.76
CA PRO A 43 23.07 -16.78 -16.87
C PRO A 43 24.51 -16.31 -17.04
N ALA A 44 24.82 -15.06 -16.65
CA ALA A 44 26.17 -14.51 -16.73
C ALA A 44 27.15 -15.11 -15.70
N LEU A 45 26.64 -15.83 -14.68
CA LEU A 45 27.45 -16.53 -13.69
C LEU A 45 27.85 -17.94 -14.16
N THR A 46 28.68 -18.61 -13.38
CA THR A 46 29.14 -19.98 -13.65
C THR A 46 27.98 -20.99 -13.73
N PRO A 47 27.97 -21.93 -14.70
CA PRO A 47 26.89 -22.92 -14.86
C PRO A 47 26.62 -23.78 -13.62
N SER A 48 27.65 -24.08 -12.83
CA SER A 48 27.52 -24.86 -11.58
C SER A 48 26.65 -24.15 -10.52
N THR A 49 26.54 -22.82 -10.59
CA THR A 49 25.78 -22.01 -9.63
C THR A 49 24.37 -21.65 -10.12
N HIS A 50 24.01 -21.96 -11.37
CA HIS A 50 22.72 -21.55 -11.95
C HIS A 50 21.54 -22.12 -11.16
N ILE A 51 21.49 -23.43 -10.96
CA ILE A 51 20.38 -24.11 -10.26
C ILE A 51 20.17 -23.54 -8.85
N PRO A 52 21.18 -23.50 -7.96
CA PRO A 52 20.97 -22.97 -6.61
C PRO A 52 20.57 -21.49 -6.61
N LEU A 53 21.13 -20.67 -7.51
CA LEU A 53 20.74 -19.27 -7.64
C LEU A 53 19.29 -19.14 -8.06
N TYR A 54 18.86 -19.82 -9.14
CA TYR A 54 17.47 -19.80 -9.59
C TYR A 54 16.51 -20.23 -8.47
N CYS A 55 16.81 -21.30 -7.73
CA CYS A 55 15.96 -21.77 -6.64
C CYS A 55 15.83 -20.74 -5.51
N VAL A 56 16.96 -20.24 -5.00
CA VAL A 56 16.98 -19.32 -3.86
C VAL A 56 16.35 -17.98 -4.23
N THR A 57 16.70 -17.42 -5.39
CA THR A 57 16.20 -16.11 -5.81
C THR A 57 14.71 -16.16 -6.16
N THR A 58 14.22 -17.28 -6.72
CA THR A 58 12.77 -17.48 -6.93
C THR A 58 11.99 -17.46 -5.62
N PHE A 59 12.50 -18.10 -4.56
CA PHE A 59 11.85 -18.06 -3.25
C PHE A 59 11.72 -16.62 -2.71
N PHE A 60 12.80 -15.84 -2.78
CA PHE A 60 12.77 -14.43 -2.36
C PHE A 60 11.85 -13.57 -3.21
N VAL A 61 11.85 -13.77 -4.53
CA VAL A 61 10.98 -13.02 -5.45
C VAL A 61 9.51 -13.35 -5.22
N LEU A 62 9.16 -14.62 -4.97
CA LEU A 62 7.79 -14.99 -4.59
C LEU A 62 7.39 -14.30 -3.28
N GLY A 63 8.25 -14.32 -2.26
CA GLY A 63 8.03 -13.58 -1.02
C GLY A 63 7.79 -12.09 -1.26
N LEU A 64 8.63 -11.46 -2.09
CA LEU A 64 8.51 -10.05 -2.46
C LEU A 64 7.17 -9.74 -3.13
N ILE A 65 6.77 -10.55 -4.12
CA ILE A 65 5.49 -10.38 -4.84
C ILE A 65 4.31 -10.51 -3.86
N LEU A 66 4.36 -11.52 -2.98
CA LEU A 66 3.32 -11.73 -1.96
C LEU A 66 3.24 -10.54 -1.00
N THR A 67 4.38 -10.04 -0.51
CA THR A 67 4.41 -8.87 0.37
C THR A 67 3.87 -7.63 -0.33
N MET A 68 4.22 -7.39 -1.60
CA MET A 68 3.68 -6.28 -2.38
C MET A 68 2.17 -6.41 -2.58
N PHE A 69 1.68 -7.60 -2.88
CA PHE A 69 0.26 -7.86 -3.01
C PHE A 69 -0.48 -7.61 -1.68
N VAL A 70 0.03 -8.14 -0.58
CA VAL A 70 -0.55 -7.92 0.75
C VAL A 70 -0.51 -6.43 1.12
N ALA A 71 0.61 -5.75 0.92
CA ALA A 71 0.73 -4.32 1.21
C ALA A 71 -0.27 -3.46 0.39
N THR A 72 -0.57 -3.85 -0.85
CA THR A 72 -1.58 -3.14 -1.67
C THR A 72 -3.02 -3.48 -1.31
N THR A 73 -3.28 -4.65 -0.70
CA THR A 73 -4.64 -5.09 -0.31
C THR A 73 -5.01 -4.71 1.11
N LEU A 74 -4.05 -4.57 2.01
CA LEU A 74 -4.30 -4.22 3.40
C LEU A 74 -4.87 -2.81 3.53
N ASP A 75 -5.97 -2.71 4.28
CA ASP A 75 -6.55 -1.44 4.70
C ASP A 75 -5.69 -0.84 5.81
N PRO A 76 -5.09 0.35 5.60
CA PRO A 76 -4.25 1.00 6.60
C PRO A 76 -5.06 1.54 7.78
N ALA A 77 -6.40 1.53 7.73
CA ALA A 77 -7.24 2.01 8.81
C ALA A 77 -7.11 1.16 10.07
N ASP A 78 -7.04 1.84 11.22
CA ASP A 78 -7.04 1.21 12.53
C ASP A 78 -8.30 0.34 12.75
N TYR A 79 -8.17 -0.72 13.54
CA TYR A 79 -9.26 -1.65 13.83
C TYR A 79 -10.50 -0.95 14.41
N ALA A 80 -10.34 0.03 15.30
CA ALA A 80 -11.46 0.78 15.88
C ALA A 80 -12.21 1.59 14.80
N VAL A 81 -11.48 2.15 13.83
CA VAL A 81 -12.06 2.85 12.67
C VAL A 81 -12.79 1.87 11.75
N ARG A 82 -12.24 0.66 11.57
CA ARG A 82 -12.83 -0.38 10.70
C ARG A 82 -14.15 -0.91 11.26
N ILE A 83 -14.25 -1.16 12.57
CA ILE A 83 -15.52 -1.61 13.19
C ILE A 83 -16.61 -0.56 13.04
N LYS A 84 -16.28 0.73 13.15
CA LYS A 84 -17.22 1.84 12.99
C LYS A 84 -17.72 2.02 11.54
N GLY A 85 -17.27 1.17 10.62
CA GLY A 85 -17.71 1.14 9.21
C GLY A 85 -16.81 1.92 8.25
N GLY A 86 -15.65 2.37 8.73
CA GLY A 86 -14.77 3.30 8.00
C GLY A 86 -15.38 4.69 7.89
N ASN A 87 -14.56 5.73 7.98
CA ASN A 87 -15.06 7.10 7.84
C ASN A 87 -15.37 7.38 6.36
N LYS A 88 -16.63 7.18 5.95
CA LYS A 88 -17.09 7.51 4.59
C LYS A 88 -17.01 9.01 4.31
N HIS A 89 -17.07 9.83 5.34
CA HIS A 89 -16.94 11.28 5.25
C HIS A 89 -16.09 11.76 6.43
N VAL A 90 -14.77 11.87 6.22
CA VAL A 90 -13.87 12.46 7.20
C VAL A 90 -14.02 13.99 7.11
N PRO A 91 -14.60 14.67 8.10
CA PRO A 91 -14.70 16.14 8.05
C PRO A 91 -13.30 16.76 8.15
N SER A 92 -13.09 17.94 7.55
CA SER A 92 -11.85 18.68 7.76
C SER A 92 -11.69 19.05 9.23
N LEU A 93 -10.45 19.02 9.73
CA LEU A 93 -10.17 19.41 11.11
C LEU A 93 -10.49 20.90 11.29
N ASP A 94 -11.50 21.18 12.10
CA ASP A 94 -11.81 22.53 12.54
C ASP A 94 -10.78 22.97 13.60
N ARG A 95 -9.76 23.71 13.15
CA ARG A 95 -8.69 24.23 14.00
C ARG A 95 -9.15 25.25 15.04
N THR A 96 -10.39 25.74 14.94
CA THR A 96 -10.97 26.62 15.97
C THR A 96 -11.47 25.83 17.18
N LYS A 97 -11.83 24.56 16.99
CA LYS A 97 -12.32 23.66 18.06
C LYS A 97 -11.24 22.71 18.58
N HIS A 98 -10.44 22.15 17.68
CA HIS A 98 -9.39 21.18 18.01
C HIS A 98 -8.06 21.64 17.42
N LYS A 99 -7.05 21.82 18.26
CA LYS A 99 -5.72 22.27 17.80
C LYS A 99 -4.96 21.13 17.14
N HIS A 100 -5.23 19.90 17.58
CA HIS A 100 -4.62 18.67 17.07
C HIS A 100 -5.68 17.64 16.67
N VAL A 101 -5.32 16.74 15.75
CA VAL A 101 -6.21 15.64 15.29
C VAL A 101 -6.47 14.64 16.40
N ILE A 102 -5.45 14.37 17.22
CA ILE A 102 -5.51 13.44 18.34
C ILE A 102 -5.44 14.27 19.61
N GLU A 103 -6.49 14.22 20.41
CA GLU A 103 -6.59 14.90 21.70
C GLU A 103 -7.17 13.92 22.73
N ASN A 104 -6.59 13.88 23.93
CA ASN A 104 -7.02 13.00 25.03
C ASN A 104 -7.19 11.51 24.65
N GLN A 105 -6.24 10.94 23.89
CA GLN A 105 -6.28 9.56 23.39
C GLN A 105 -7.47 9.25 22.46
N SER A 106 -8.07 10.29 21.85
CA SER A 106 -9.14 10.14 20.88
C SER A 106 -8.82 10.89 19.59
N CYS A 107 -9.20 10.31 18.45
CA CYS A 107 -9.12 10.96 17.15
C CYS A 107 -10.37 11.80 16.91
N ALA A 108 -10.24 13.12 16.81
CA ALA A 108 -11.37 14.04 16.63
C ALA A 108 -12.07 13.88 15.26
N LEU A 109 -11.36 13.40 14.23
CA LEU A 109 -11.94 13.19 12.88
C LEU A 109 -12.73 11.88 12.79
N CYS A 110 -12.21 10.80 13.38
CA CYS A 110 -12.83 9.47 13.35
C CYS A 110 -13.77 9.25 14.54
N GLN A 111 -13.65 10.06 15.59
CA GLN A 111 -14.34 9.94 16.87
C GLN A 111 -14.21 8.50 17.42
N VAL A 112 -12.98 8.02 17.45
CA VAL A 112 -12.58 6.73 18.04
C VAL A 112 -11.36 6.96 18.92
N ASP A 113 -11.24 6.16 19.96
CA ASP A 113 -10.05 6.14 20.81
C ASP A 113 -8.89 5.44 20.08
N VAL A 114 -7.67 5.94 20.28
CA VAL A 114 -6.42 5.47 19.64
C VAL A 114 -5.55 4.67 20.59
#